data_AF-A0A6L8N467-F1
#
_entry.id   AF-A0A6L8N467-F1
#
_cell.length_a   1.000
_cell.length_b   1.000
_cell.length_c   1.000
_cell.angle_alpha   90.00
_cell.angle_beta   90.00
_cell.angle_gamma   90.00
#
_symmetry.space_group_name_H-M   'P 1'
#
loop_
_entity.id
_entity.type
_entity.pdbx_description
1 polymer ?
#
loop_
_entity_poly.entity_id
_entity_poly.type
_entity_poly.pdbx_seq_one_letter_code
_entity_poly.pdbx_strand_id
1 'polypeptide(L)'
;GPRRPGLPETGGPAYGALGLALPATPEAFAAELLEGMRRAKLRALHRVGGLLAQDGQWHHTSPWAPAPVPASVLLEEVYVRIGLAALDPGAATGTGTALETLARAPELTAAGHALLAGLRAERQAHRDGREPAAGEGGGRA
;
A
#
# COMPACT_ATOMS: atom_id res chain seq x y z
N GLY A 1 2.67 -28.43 -36.94
CA GLY A 1 2.46 -28.57 -35.48
C GLY A 1 1.59 -27.41 -34.98
N PRO A 2 0.83 -27.57 -33.89
CA PRO A 2 -0.08 -26.54 -33.37
C PRO A 2 0.68 -25.38 -32.67
N ARG A 3 -0.01 -24.23 -32.52
CA ARG A 3 0.52 -22.89 -32.16
C ARG A 3 1.21 -22.79 -30.79
N ARG A 4 2.17 -21.86 -30.66
CA ARG A 4 2.44 -21.13 -29.40
C ARG A 4 1.92 -19.68 -29.55
N PRO A 5 0.96 -19.22 -28.73
CA PRO A 5 0.61 -17.81 -28.65
C PRO A 5 1.54 -17.07 -27.68
N GLY A 6 1.92 -15.82 -28.02
CA GLY A 6 2.31 -14.82 -27.02
C GLY A 6 3.79 -14.43 -26.93
N LEU A 7 4.47 -14.15 -28.04
CA LEU A 7 5.64 -13.26 -27.99
C LEU A 7 5.25 -11.92 -28.62
N PRO A 8 5.44 -10.78 -27.92
CA PRO A 8 5.20 -9.48 -28.50
C PRO A 8 6.19 -9.28 -29.67
N GLU A 9 5.65 -8.87 -30.82
CA GLU A 9 6.47 -8.48 -31.96
C GLU A 9 7.36 -7.31 -31.54
N THR A 10 8.67 -7.50 -31.71
CA THR A 10 9.70 -6.52 -31.39
C THR A 10 9.69 -5.44 -32.48
N GLY A 11 8.74 -4.53 -32.39
CA GLY A 11 8.80 -3.23 -33.06
C GLY A 11 9.88 -2.38 -32.39
N GLY A 12 10.68 -1.68 -33.21
CA GLY A 12 11.92 -0.99 -32.84
C GLY A 12 11.87 -0.08 -31.61
N PRO A 13 13.04 0.31 -31.06
CA PRO A 13 13.13 1.08 -29.83
C PRO A 13 12.54 2.48 -30.02
N ALA A 14 11.27 2.63 -29.70
CA ALA A 14 10.62 3.92 -29.57
C ALA A 14 11.04 4.56 -28.24
N TYR A 15 11.29 5.86 -28.24
CA TYR A 15 11.47 6.65 -27.02
C TYR A 15 10.23 6.43 -26.12
N GLY A 16 10.40 5.74 -24.99
CA GLY A 16 9.30 5.34 -24.10
C GLY A 16 9.02 3.83 -24.01
N ALA A 17 9.70 2.99 -24.80
CA ALA A 17 9.64 1.54 -24.65
C ALA A 17 10.46 1.09 -23.42
N LEU A 18 9.96 1.35 -22.21
CA LEU A 18 10.54 0.87 -20.95
C LEU A 18 10.45 -0.66 -20.78
N GLY A 19 10.01 -1.41 -21.81
CA GLY A 19 9.83 -2.86 -21.72
C GLY A 19 8.88 -3.27 -20.60
N LEU A 20 7.95 -2.39 -20.21
CA LEU A 20 7.03 -2.66 -19.11
C LEU A 20 5.95 -3.62 -19.61
N ALA A 21 5.96 -4.83 -19.06
CA ALA A 21 4.84 -5.75 -19.18
C ALA A 21 3.65 -5.12 -18.44
N LEU A 22 2.68 -4.62 -19.19
CA LEU A 22 1.48 -4.04 -18.61
C LEU A 22 0.61 -5.17 -18.02
N PRO A 23 0.03 -4.99 -16.82
CA PRO A 23 -0.95 -5.93 -16.28
C PRO A 23 -2.14 -6.15 -17.23
N ALA A 24 -2.73 -7.33 -17.15
CA ALA A 24 -3.78 -7.75 -18.09
C ALA A 24 -5.10 -6.97 -17.92
N THR A 25 -5.33 -6.31 -16.78
CA THR A 25 -6.56 -5.54 -16.52
C THR A 25 -6.27 -4.12 -16.05
N PRO A 26 -7.18 -3.15 -16.32
CA PRO A 26 -7.07 -1.78 -15.84
C PRO A 26 -6.97 -1.69 -14.32
N GLU A 27 -7.68 -2.53 -13.58
CA GLU A 27 -7.68 -2.55 -12.11
C GLU A 27 -6.32 -3.00 -11.57
N ALA A 28 -5.74 -4.05 -12.16
CA ALA A 28 -4.40 -4.51 -11.80
C ALA A 28 -3.35 -3.44 -12.13
N PHE A 29 -3.49 -2.74 -13.27
CA PHE A 29 -2.61 -1.63 -13.61
C PHE A 29 -2.74 -0.45 -12.65
N ALA A 30 -3.95 -0.09 -12.25
CA ALA A 30 -4.18 0.97 -11.27
C ALA A 30 -3.58 0.62 -9.89
N ALA A 31 -3.71 -0.63 -9.45
CA ALA A 31 -3.12 -1.10 -8.20
C ALA A 31 -1.59 -1.02 -8.21
N GLU A 32 -0.93 -1.54 -9.27
CA GLU A 32 0.52 -1.48 -9.43
C GLU A 32 1.05 -0.04 -9.50
N LEU A 33 0.35 0.85 -10.23
CA LEU A 33 0.71 2.26 -10.31
C LEU A 33 0.59 2.96 -8.95
N LEU A 34 -0.51 2.69 -8.22
CA LEU A 34 -0.73 3.26 -6.89
C LEU A 34 0.31 2.76 -5.89
N GLU A 35 0.63 1.47 -5.92
CA GLU A 35 1.70 0.88 -5.11
C GLU A 35 3.06 1.55 -5.40
N GLY A 36 3.46 1.61 -6.67
CA GLY A 36 4.70 2.24 -7.08
C GLY A 36 4.79 3.71 -6.66
N MET A 37 3.71 4.48 -6.88
CA MET A 37 3.61 5.87 -6.45
C MET A 37 3.72 6.01 -4.92
N ARG A 38 3.03 5.15 -4.16
CA ARG A 38 3.07 5.15 -2.68
C ARG A 38 4.48 4.86 -2.17
N ARG A 39 5.14 3.81 -2.67
CA ARG A 39 6.54 3.49 -2.31
C ARG A 39 7.48 4.65 -2.65
N ALA A 40 7.34 5.25 -3.83
CA ALA A 40 8.16 6.39 -4.24
C ALA A 40 7.95 7.62 -3.32
N LYS A 41 6.70 7.93 -2.98
CA LYS A 41 6.36 9.01 -2.05
C LYS A 41 6.94 8.78 -0.66
N LEU A 42 6.82 7.57 -0.10
CA LEU A 42 7.39 7.25 1.21
C LEU A 42 8.92 7.35 1.22
N ARG A 43 9.59 6.91 0.16
CA ARG A 43 11.05 7.09 0.01
C ARG A 43 11.43 8.57 -0.04
N ALA A 44 10.66 9.40 -0.73
CA ALA A 44 10.88 10.85 -0.75
C ALA A 44 10.69 11.46 0.65
N LEU A 45 9.65 11.05 1.38
CA LEU A 45 9.40 11.51 2.76
C LEU A 45 10.54 11.11 3.71
N HIS A 46 11.07 9.89 3.60
CA HIS A 46 12.24 9.46 4.38
C HIS A 46 13.44 10.38 4.16
N ARG A 47 13.70 10.79 2.91
CA ARG A 47 14.83 11.67 2.57
C ARG A 47 14.70 13.08 3.14
N VAL A 48 13.47 13.59 3.26
CA VAL A 48 13.23 14.97 3.70
C VAL A 48 13.03 15.08 5.21
N GLY A 49 12.33 14.12 5.82
CA GLY A 49 11.82 14.26 7.19
C GLY A 49 12.35 13.28 8.21
N GLY A 50 13.19 12.31 7.83
CA GLY A 50 13.73 11.29 8.74
C GLY A 50 12.64 10.64 9.60
N LEU A 51 11.81 9.78 8.99
CA LEU A 51 10.64 9.18 9.68
C LEU A 51 11.03 8.21 10.80
N LEU A 52 12.22 7.63 10.71
CA LEU A 52 12.82 6.72 11.67
C LEU A 52 14.17 7.28 12.10
N ALA A 53 14.46 7.28 13.40
CA ALA A 53 15.73 7.72 13.98
C ALA A 53 16.86 6.73 13.70
N GLN A 54 16.50 5.45 13.59
CA GLN A 54 17.37 4.31 13.37
C GLN A 54 16.53 3.17 12.79
N ASP A 55 17.09 2.32 11.95
CA ASP A 55 16.36 1.19 11.37
C ASP A 55 17.22 -0.07 11.38
N GLY A 56 16.57 -1.24 11.45
CA GLY A 56 17.23 -2.55 11.43
C GLY A 56 17.87 -3.00 12.75
N GLN A 57 17.87 -2.15 13.79
CA GLN A 57 18.34 -2.53 15.13
C GLN A 57 17.30 -3.34 15.91
N TRP A 58 16.01 -3.06 15.71
CA TRP A 58 14.91 -3.89 16.20
C TRP A 58 14.09 -4.43 15.03
N HIS A 59 13.45 -5.56 15.30
CA HIS A 59 12.53 -6.19 14.37
C HIS A 59 11.15 -6.27 15.01
N HIS A 60 10.14 -6.06 14.18
CA HIS A 60 8.75 -5.87 14.57
C HIS A 60 7.90 -6.96 13.94
N THR A 61 6.90 -7.43 14.67
CA THR A 61 5.95 -8.40 14.13
C THR A 61 5.18 -7.79 12.97
N SER A 62 5.09 -8.52 11.87
CA SER A 62 4.34 -8.12 10.68
C SER A 62 3.11 -9.03 10.55
N PRO A 63 1.91 -8.48 10.30
CA PRO A 63 0.73 -9.28 9.95
C PRO A 63 0.88 -10.06 8.64
N TRP A 64 1.90 -9.74 7.84
CA TRP A 64 2.03 -10.18 6.45
C TRP A 64 3.33 -10.94 6.16
N ALA A 65 4.26 -10.96 7.12
CA ALA A 65 5.51 -11.70 7.01
C ALA A 65 5.60 -12.71 8.15
N PRO A 66 6.08 -13.94 7.89
CA PRO A 66 6.21 -14.98 8.91
C PRO A 66 7.32 -14.66 9.92
N ALA A 67 8.34 -13.89 9.52
CA ALA A 67 9.43 -13.45 10.36
C ALA A 67 9.28 -11.97 10.73
N PRO A 68 9.77 -11.53 11.91
CA PRO A 68 9.88 -10.12 12.26
C PRO A 68 10.68 -9.31 11.23
N VAL A 69 10.26 -8.08 10.96
CA VAL A 69 10.86 -7.20 9.93
C VAL A 69 11.30 -5.86 10.52
N PRO A 70 12.26 -5.14 9.90
CA PRO A 70 12.61 -3.78 10.31
C PRO A 70 11.41 -2.81 10.29
N ALA A 71 11.50 -1.74 11.07
CA ALA A 71 10.46 -0.72 11.15
C ALA A 71 10.19 -0.06 9.77
N SER A 72 11.23 0.14 8.96
CA SER A 72 11.10 0.69 7.60
C SER A 72 10.24 -0.18 6.69
N VAL A 73 10.46 -1.50 6.74
CA VAL A 73 9.71 -2.49 5.95
C VAL A 73 8.25 -2.51 6.41
N LEU A 74 8.01 -2.56 7.72
CA LEU A 74 6.66 -2.54 8.26
C LEU A 74 5.91 -1.24 7.92
N LEU A 75 6.63 -0.10 7.96
CA LEU A 75 6.09 1.21 7.59
C LEU A 75 5.77 1.30 6.08
N GLU A 76 6.61 0.75 5.21
CA GLU A 76 6.35 0.69 3.77
C GLU A 76 5.10 -0.15 3.46
N GLU A 77 5.02 -1.35 4.05
CA GLU A 77 3.88 -2.26 3.85
C GLU A 77 2.55 -1.64 4.32
N VAL A 78 2.53 -0.98 5.49
CA VAL A 78 1.31 -0.33 5.99
C VAL A 78 0.92 0.89 5.14
N TYR A 79 1.90 1.66 4.68
CA TYR A 79 1.68 2.85 3.86
C TYR A 79 1.06 2.49 2.50
N VAL A 80 1.58 1.44 1.86
CA VAL A 80 1.06 0.92 0.59
C VAL A 80 -0.33 0.34 0.78
N ARG A 81 -0.53 -0.55 1.75
CA ARG A 81 -1.80 -1.24 1.96
C ARG A 81 -2.96 -0.33 2.31
N ILE A 82 -2.74 0.71 3.13
CA ILE A 82 -3.76 1.72 3.40
C ILE A 82 -4.13 2.46 2.12
N GLY A 83 -3.16 2.78 1.28
CA GLY A 83 -3.43 3.40 -0.02
C GLY A 83 -4.21 2.50 -0.97
N LEU A 84 -3.83 1.23 -1.06
CA LEU A 84 -4.52 0.23 -1.88
C LEU A 84 -5.94 -0.05 -1.42
N ALA A 85 -6.28 0.22 -0.15
CA ALA A 85 -7.63 0.05 0.38
C ALA A 85 -8.70 0.87 -0.38
N ALA A 86 -8.28 1.92 -1.10
CA ALA A 86 -9.15 2.69 -2.00
C ALA A 86 -9.62 1.88 -3.22
N LEU A 87 -8.84 0.91 -3.68
CA LEU A 87 -9.12 0.06 -4.84
C LEU A 87 -9.60 -1.34 -4.41
N ASP A 88 -8.98 -1.89 -3.38
CA ASP A 88 -9.34 -3.18 -2.77
C ASP A 88 -9.40 -3.05 -1.24
N PRO A 89 -10.61 -3.00 -0.65
CA PRO A 89 -10.78 -2.95 0.81
C PRO A 89 -10.08 -4.09 1.55
N GLY A 90 -9.89 -5.25 0.92
CA GLY A 90 -9.16 -6.39 1.47
C GLY A 90 -7.70 -6.06 1.80
N ALA A 91 -7.08 -5.14 1.05
CA ALA A 91 -5.73 -4.66 1.28
C ALA A 91 -5.55 -4.03 2.68
N ALA A 92 -6.61 -3.49 3.30
CA ALA A 92 -6.55 -2.93 4.64
C ALA A 92 -6.39 -3.98 5.76
N THR A 93 -6.49 -5.28 5.45
CA THR A 93 -6.37 -6.35 6.45
C THR A 93 -5.00 -6.32 7.13
N GLY A 94 -5.00 -6.37 8.47
CA GLY A 94 -3.77 -6.33 9.29
C GLY A 94 -3.17 -4.93 9.49
N THR A 95 -3.59 -3.91 8.72
CA THR A 95 -3.02 -2.55 8.81
C THR A 95 -3.17 -1.92 10.20
N GLY A 96 -4.28 -2.18 10.89
CA GLY A 96 -4.49 -1.70 12.26
C GLY A 96 -3.45 -2.26 13.24
N THR A 97 -3.18 -3.56 13.17
CA THR A 97 -2.16 -4.21 14.00
C THR A 97 -0.77 -3.67 13.69
N ALA A 98 -0.42 -3.50 12.41
CA ALA A 98 0.87 -2.93 12.01
C ALA A 98 1.04 -1.48 12.50
N LEU A 99 0.00 -0.64 12.42
CA LEU A 99 0.02 0.73 12.96
C LEU A 99 0.25 0.76 14.46
N GLU A 100 -0.36 -0.17 15.21
CA GLU A 100 -0.16 -0.29 16.66
C GLU A 100 1.24 -0.78 17.01
N THR A 101 1.81 -1.71 16.23
CA THR A 101 3.20 -2.14 16.38
C THR A 101 4.15 -0.96 16.14
N LEU A 102 3.99 -0.24 15.02
CA LEU A 102 4.83 0.91 14.67
C LEU A 102 4.70 2.06 15.68
N ALA A 103 3.52 2.29 16.24
CA ALA A 103 3.33 3.35 17.23
C ALA A 103 4.05 3.10 18.56
N ARG A 104 4.43 1.84 18.83
CA ARG A 104 5.24 1.45 19.99
C ARG A 104 6.72 1.29 19.65
N ALA A 105 7.10 1.45 18.38
CA ALA A 105 8.46 1.29 17.92
C ALA A 105 9.34 2.45 18.47
N PRO A 106 10.41 2.17 19.23
CA PRO A 106 11.30 3.21 19.76
C PRO A 106 12.03 4.00 18.67
N GLU A 107 12.05 3.49 17.44
CA GLU A 107 12.71 4.11 16.29
C GLU A 107 11.94 5.29 15.70
N LEU A 108 10.66 5.46 16.02
CA LEU A 108 9.81 6.42 15.32
C LEU A 108 10.10 7.86 15.75
N THR A 109 10.33 8.76 14.78
CA THR A 109 10.53 10.19 15.06
C THR A 109 9.19 10.92 15.24
N ALA A 110 9.23 12.18 15.66
CA ALA A 110 8.04 13.03 15.70
C ALA A 110 7.34 13.13 14.31
N ALA A 111 8.13 13.22 13.23
CA ALA A 111 7.60 13.21 11.86
C ALA A 111 6.99 11.85 11.50
N GLY A 112 7.60 10.74 11.94
CA GLY A 112 7.04 9.39 11.83
C GLY A 112 5.69 9.26 12.55
N HIS A 113 5.57 9.76 13.79
CA HIS A 113 4.32 9.78 14.53
C HIS A 113 3.23 10.59 13.83
N ALA A 114 3.57 11.77 13.29
CA ALA A 114 2.64 12.59 12.52
C ALA A 114 2.14 11.84 11.26
N LEU A 115 3.03 11.13 10.57
CA LEU A 115 2.65 10.29 9.44
C LEU A 115 1.68 9.16 9.86
N LEU A 116 1.97 8.45 10.96
CA LEU A 116 1.08 7.39 11.46
C LEU A 116 -0.30 7.93 11.84
N ALA A 117 -0.37 9.14 12.40
CA ALA A 117 -1.66 9.78 12.69
C ALA A 117 -2.45 10.04 11.40
N GLY A 118 -1.78 10.55 10.35
CA GLY A 118 -2.39 10.71 9.02
C GLY A 118 -2.88 9.40 8.42
N LEU A 119 -2.10 8.32 8.53
CA LEU A 119 -2.49 6.99 8.04
C LEU A 119 -3.69 6.41 8.80
N ARG A 120 -3.79 6.64 10.11
CA ARG A 120 -4.98 6.26 10.89
C ARG A 120 -6.23 6.98 10.40
N ALA A 121 -6.12 8.28 10.13
CA ALA A 121 -7.23 9.07 9.59
C ALA A 121 -7.64 8.60 8.18
N GLU A 122 -6.67 8.35 7.31
CA GLU A 122 -6.91 7.84 5.95
C GLU A 122 -7.62 6.47 5.99
N ARG A 123 -7.14 5.54 6.83
CA ARG A 123 -7.78 4.24 7.04
C ARG A 123 -9.22 4.37 7.54
N GLN A 124 -9.46 5.30 8.47
CA GLN A 124 -10.80 5.57 8.98
C GLN A 124 -11.72 6.11 7.87
N ALA A 125 -11.24 7.03 7.04
CA ALA A 125 -11.99 7.53 5.89
C ALA A 125 -12.37 6.43 4.89
N HIS A 126 -11.48 5.46 4.62
CA HIS A 126 -11.80 4.31 3.78
C HIS A 126 -12.86 3.39 4.41
N ARG A 127 -12.90 3.31 5.74
CA ARG A 127 -13.93 2.56 6.47
C ARG A 127 -15.28 3.29 6.44
N ASP A 128 -15.27 4.60 6.64
CA ASP A 128 -16.49 5.41 6.75
C ASP A 128 -17.16 5.67 5.40
N GLY A 129 -16.37 5.83 4.32
CA GLY A 129 -16.88 5.87 2.95
C GLY A 129 -17.56 4.57 2.48
N ARG A 130 -17.61 3.55 3.34
CA ARG A 130 -18.27 2.27 3.13
C ARG A 130 -19.55 2.09 3.94
N GLU A 131 -20.01 3.07 4.73
CA GLU A 131 -21.32 2.95 5.39
C GLU A 131 -22.40 2.58 4.35
N PRO A 132 -23.01 1.39 4.44
CA PRO A 132 -24.03 1.00 3.49
C PRO A 132 -25.25 1.88 3.73
N ALA A 133 -25.84 2.42 2.66
CA ALA A 133 -27.16 3.03 2.73
C ALA A 133 -28.10 2.09 3.47
N ALA A 134 -28.47 2.46 4.70
CA ALA A 134 -29.38 1.70 5.51
C ALA A 134 -30.77 1.72 4.86
N GLY A 135 -31.19 0.57 4.34
CA GLY A 135 -32.60 0.17 4.27
C GLY A 135 -33.47 0.85 3.21
N GLU A 136 -33.27 0.55 1.93
CA GLU A 136 -34.39 0.48 0.99
C GLU A 136 -34.98 -0.95 1.05
N GLY A 137 -35.84 -1.17 2.03
CA GLY A 137 -36.39 -2.50 2.33
C GLY A 137 -37.63 -2.45 3.22
N GLY A 138 -38.65 -1.71 2.78
CA GLY A 138 -40.00 -1.74 3.35
C GLY A 138 -40.90 -0.91 2.43
N GLY A 139 -41.46 -1.50 1.37
CA GLY A 139 -42.50 -2.52 1.50
C GLY A 139 -43.83 -1.80 1.34
N ARG A 140 -44.28 -1.65 0.09
CA ARG A 140 -45.65 -1.25 -0.24
C ARG A 140 -46.62 -2.25 0.40
N ALA A 141 -47.57 -1.72 1.18
CA ALA A 141 -48.93 -2.22 1.28
C ALA A 141 -49.82 -1.04 1.71
#